data_AF-A0A7K8XYM7-F1
#
_entry.id   AF-A0A7K8XYM7-F1
#
_cell.length_a   1.000
_cell.length_b   1.000
_cell.length_c   1.000
_cell.angle_alpha   90.00
_cell.angle_beta   90.00
_cell.angle_gamma   90.00
#
_symmetry.space_group_name_H-M   'P 1'
#
loop_
_entity.id
_entity.type
_entity.pdbx_description
1 polymer ?
#
loop_
_entity_poly.entity_id
_entity_poly.type
_entity_poly.pdbx_seq_one_letter_code
_entity_poly.pdbx_strand_id
1 'polypeptide(L)'
;GNFSSFMQKEIFEQPESVVNTMRGRVNFDDYTVNLGGLKDHIKEIQRCRRLILIACGTSYHAGVATRQVLEELTELPVMVELASDFLDRNTPVFRDDVCFFLSQSGETADTLMGLRYCKERGALTVGITNTVGSSISRETDCGVHINAGPEIGVASTKAYTSQFISLVMFALMMCDDRISMQERRKEIMRGLKGLPDLIKEVLSMDDEIQKLATELYHQKSVLIMGRGYHYATCLEGALKIKEITYMHSEGILAGELKHGPLALVDKLMPVIMIIMRDHTYAKCQNALQQVIARQGRPVVICDKEDIETIKNNKRTIKVPHSVDCLQGILSVIPLQLLAFHLAVLRGYDV
;
A
#
# COMPACT_ATOMS: atom_id res chain seq x y z
N GLY A 1 2.47 -9.42 -25.09
CA GLY A 1 3.66 -9.98 -24.42
C GLY A 1 3.42 -11.46 -24.16
N ASN A 2 4.15 -12.08 -23.23
CA ASN A 2 4.01 -13.51 -22.91
C ASN A 2 2.99 -13.81 -21.78
N PHE A 3 2.31 -12.79 -21.27
CA PHE A 3 1.26 -12.91 -20.26
C PHE A 3 -0.13 -12.99 -20.91
N SER A 4 -1.06 -13.68 -20.26
CA SER A 4 -2.42 -13.86 -20.79
C SER A 4 -3.31 -12.63 -20.57
N SER A 5 -3.01 -11.79 -19.59
CA SER A 5 -3.73 -10.53 -19.34
C SER A 5 -2.83 -9.39 -18.86
N PHE A 6 -3.34 -8.16 -18.93
CA PHE A 6 -2.60 -6.98 -18.47
C PHE A 6 -2.40 -6.99 -16.96
N MET A 7 -3.42 -7.37 -16.18
CA MET A 7 -3.28 -7.45 -14.73
C MET A 7 -2.19 -8.44 -14.32
N GLN A 8 -2.13 -9.62 -14.95
CA GLN A 8 -1.06 -10.58 -14.68
C GLN A 8 0.32 -9.99 -15.00
N LYS A 9 0.48 -9.42 -16.20
CA LYS A 9 1.72 -8.76 -16.61
C LYS A 9 2.14 -7.70 -15.59
N GLU A 10 1.22 -6.84 -15.18
CA GLU A 10 1.51 -5.70 -14.33
C GLU A 10 1.83 -6.09 -12.89
N ILE A 11 1.27 -7.19 -12.38
CA ILE A 11 1.68 -7.78 -11.10
C ILE A 11 3.11 -8.32 -11.18
N PHE A 12 3.42 -9.06 -12.25
CA PHE A 12 4.73 -9.72 -12.41
C PHE A 12 5.85 -8.76 -12.83
N GLU A 13 5.53 -7.59 -13.40
CA GLU A 13 6.47 -6.50 -13.71
C GLU A 13 6.78 -5.58 -12.51
N GLN A 14 6.23 -5.87 -11.31
CA GLN A 14 6.50 -5.07 -10.12
C GLN A 14 7.98 -5.01 -9.71
N PRO A 15 8.82 -6.05 -9.85
CA PRO A 15 10.26 -5.92 -9.62
C PRO A 15 10.87 -4.79 -10.47
N GLU A 16 10.51 -4.71 -11.74
CA GLU A 16 11.01 -3.72 -12.69
C GLU A 16 10.40 -2.34 -12.44
N SER A 17 9.09 -2.25 -12.19
CA SER A 17 8.42 -0.96 -11.96
C SER A 17 8.91 -0.29 -10.68
N VAL A 18 9.21 -1.08 -9.64
CA VAL A 18 9.82 -0.60 -8.39
C VAL A 18 11.22 -0.04 -8.64
N VAL A 19 12.05 -0.74 -9.43
CA VAL A 19 13.36 -0.21 -9.85
C VAL A 19 13.21 1.08 -10.65
N ASN A 20 12.27 1.14 -11.59
CA ASN A 20 12.03 2.33 -12.41
C ASN A 20 11.53 3.52 -11.59
N THR A 21 10.78 3.26 -10.52
CA THR A 21 10.34 4.28 -9.56
C THR A 21 11.51 4.90 -8.81
N MET A 22 12.54 4.12 -8.47
CA MET A 22 13.73 4.58 -7.74
C MET A 22 14.86 5.11 -8.64
N ARG A 23 14.82 4.79 -9.94
CA ARG A 23 15.89 5.10 -10.91
C ARG A 23 16.22 6.60 -10.92
N GLY A 24 17.50 6.92 -10.69
CA GLY A 24 18.00 8.30 -10.66
C GLY A 24 17.54 9.13 -9.45
N ARG A 25 16.82 8.52 -8.50
CA ARG A 25 16.30 9.18 -7.29
C ARG A 25 16.92 8.63 -6.02
N VAL A 26 17.31 7.36 -6.02
CA VAL A 26 17.97 6.71 -4.88
C VAL A 26 19.39 6.35 -5.29
N ASN A 27 20.37 6.85 -4.56
CA ASN A 27 21.76 6.42 -4.67
C ASN A 27 22.07 5.48 -3.50
N PHE A 28 22.35 4.21 -3.83
CA PHE A 28 22.62 3.18 -2.83
C PHE A 28 24.09 3.11 -2.40
N ASP A 29 24.99 3.86 -3.04
CA ASP A 29 26.42 3.89 -2.69
C ASP A 29 26.69 4.86 -1.53
N ASP A 30 26.04 6.03 -1.56
CA ASP A 30 26.15 7.08 -0.53
C ASP A 30 24.89 7.24 0.34
N TYR A 31 23.85 6.44 0.09
CA TYR A 31 22.57 6.49 0.79
C TYR A 31 21.89 7.86 0.72
N THR A 32 21.86 8.48 -0.46
CA THR A 32 21.11 9.72 -0.73
C THR A 32 19.81 9.47 -1.51
N VAL A 33 18.81 10.32 -1.25
CA VAL A 33 17.53 10.34 -1.98
C VAL A 33 17.27 11.74 -2.50
N ASN A 34 16.94 11.86 -3.77
CA ASN A 34 16.62 13.12 -4.42
C ASN A 34 15.45 12.96 -5.41
N LEU A 35 14.32 13.58 -5.09
CA LEU A 35 13.17 13.68 -5.98
C LEU A 35 13.25 15.01 -6.72
N GLY A 36 13.81 14.99 -7.93
CA GLY A 36 14.08 16.20 -8.71
C GLY A 36 12.87 17.12 -8.90
N GLY A 37 11.66 16.57 -9.01
CA GLY A 37 10.42 17.34 -9.13
C GLY A 37 10.00 18.09 -7.86
N LEU A 38 10.65 17.84 -6.72
CA LEU A 38 10.43 18.54 -5.45
C LEU A 38 11.61 19.46 -5.07
N LYS A 39 12.71 19.46 -5.84
CA LYS A 39 13.97 20.13 -5.47
C LYS A 39 13.78 21.60 -5.09
N ASP A 40 12.98 22.33 -5.85
CA ASP A 40 12.77 23.77 -5.65
C ASP A 40 11.76 24.08 -4.53
N HIS A 41 11.03 23.07 -4.04
CA HIS A 41 9.94 23.22 -3.07
C HIS A 41 10.19 22.51 -1.73
N ILE A 42 11.16 21.58 -1.66
CA ILE A 42 11.38 20.75 -0.47
C ILE A 42 11.65 21.57 0.80
N LYS A 43 12.41 22.68 0.68
CA LYS A 43 12.69 23.59 1.79
C LYS A 43 11.44 24.33 2.26
N GLU A 44 10.50 24.60 1.36
CA GLU A 44 9.23 25.21 1.72
C GLU A 44 8.30 24.19 2.40
N ILE A 45 8.21 22.99 1.86
CA ILE A 45 7.49 21.86 2.45
C ILE A 45 7.96 21.58 3.88
N GLN A 46 9.28 21.61 4.14
CA GLN A 46 9.85 21.44 5.49
C GLN A 46 9.45 22.53 6.51
N ARG A 47 8.96 23.69 6.05
CA ARG A 47 8.47 24.78 6.92
C ARG A 47 6.97 24.68 7.22
N CYS A 48 6.25 23.85 6.48
CA CYS A 48 4.83 23.61 6.68
C CYS A 48 4.56 22.76 7.93
N ARG A 49 3.29 22.71 8.36
CA ARG A 49 2.92 22.16 9.67
C ARG A 49 2.04 20.92 9.63
N ARG A 50 1.57 20.51 8.46
CA ARG A 50 0.70 19.35 8.30
C ARG A 50 0.74 18.82 6.86
N LEU A 51 0.70 17.50 6.74
CA LEU A 51 0.55 16.79 5.48
C LEU A 51 -0.89 16.29 5.34
N ILE A 52 -1.49 16.51 4.17
CA ILE A 52 -2.84 15.99 3.84
C ILE A 52 -2.73 15.20 2.53
N LEU A 53 -2.97 13.89 2.59
CA LEU A 53 -2.95 13.01 1.43
C LEU A 53 -4.40 12.81 0.95
N ILE A 54 -4.69 13.22 -0.27
CA ILE A 54 -6.04 13.24 -0.84
C ILE A 54 -6.05 12.35 -2.09
N ALA A 55 -6.91 11.33 -2.07
CA ALA A 55 -6.98 10.34 -3.15
C ALA A 55 -8.29 9.55 -3.12
N CYS A 56 -8.45 8.65 -4.10
CA CYS A 56 -9.58 7.72 -4.19
C CYS A 56 -9.08 6.26 -4.30
N GLY A 57 -9.87 5.31 -3.81
CA GLY A 57 -9.65 3.86 -4.00
C GLY A 57 -8.24 3.39 -3.62
N THR A 58 -7.61 2.60 -4.48
CA THR A 58 -6.26 2.06 -4.25
C THR A 58 -5.20 3.16 -4.01
N SER A 59 -5.31 4.34 -4.63
CA SER A 59 -4.39 5.45 -4.34
C SER A 59 -4.57 6.03 -2.93
N TYR A 60 -5.79 6.01 -2.39
CA TYR A 60 -6.02 6.32 -0.97
C TYR A 60 -5.36 5.27 -0.07
N HIS A 61 -5.47 3.98 -0.42
CA HIS A 61 -4.78 2.93 0.34
C HIS A 61 -3.25 3.10 0.36
N ALA A 62 -2.64 3.60 -0.72
CA ALA A 62 -1.21 3.92 -0.72
C ALA A 62 -0.87 5.00 0.34
N GLY A 63 -1.72 6.01 0.49
CA GLY A 63 -1.60 7.01 1.56
C GLY A 63 -1.75 6.42 2.96
N VAL A 64 -2.72 5.51 3.16
CA VAL A 64 -2.87 4.77 4.43
C VAL A 64 -1.63 3.92 4.72
N ALA A 65 -1.06 3.28 3.70
CA ALA A 65 0.09 2.37 3.83
C ALA A 65 1.36 3.12 4.27
N THR A 66 1.52 4.36 3.85
CA THR A 66 2.71 5.18 4.17
C THR A 66 2.49 6.19 5.28
N ARG A 67 1.27 6.33 5.81
CA ARG A 67 0.95 7.32 6.85
C ARG A 67 1.91 7.23 8.03
N GLN A 68 2.13 6.03 8.57
CA GLN A 68 2.95 5.82 9.76
C GLN A 68 4.41 6.24 9.55
N VAL A 69 5.01 5.89 8.41
CA VAL A 69 6.42 6.26 8.12
C VAL A 69 6.56 7.75 7.77
N LEU A 70 5.52 8.37 7.20
CA LEU A 70 5.48 9.82 7.03
C LEU A 70 5.41 10.53 8.38
N GLU A 71 4.57 10.08 9.31
CA GLU A 71 4.52 10.61 10.69
C GLU A 71 5.88 10.45 11.38
N GLU A 72 6.51 9.27 11.30
CA GLU A 72 7.83 8.99 11.88
C GLU A 72 8.94 9.91 11.32
N LEU A 73 9.05 10.00 10.00
CA LEU A 73 10.17 10.66 9.34
C LEU A 73 9.94 12.15 9.08
N THR A 74 8.73 12.67 9.24
CA THR A 74 8.48 14.12 9.14
C THR A 74 8.18 14.77 10.49
N GLU A 75 7.70 14.00 11.48
CA GLU A 75 7.15 14.50 12.76
C GLU A 75 5.97 15.48 12.58
N LEU A 76 5.40 15.55 11.38
CA LEU A 76 4.21 16.33 11.09
C LEU A 76 2.95 15.48 11.29
N PRO A 77 1.83 16.10 11.69
CA PRO A 77 0.52 15.48 11.54
C PRO A 77 0.29 15.07 10.07
N VAL A 78 -0.08 13.80 9.85
CA VAL A 78 -0.41 13.27 8.53
C VAL A 78 -1.88 12.85 8.52
N MET A 79 -2.66 13.52 7.67
CA MET A 79 -4.06 13.22 7.43
C MET A 79 -4.20 12.50 6.09
N VAL A 80 -5.04 11.47 6.01
CA VAL A 80 -5.29 10.73 4.77
C VAL A 80 -6.80 10.72 4.53
N GLU A 81 -7.21 11.28 3.41
CA GLU A 81 -8.61 11.62 3.13
C GLU A 81 -9.06 10.99 1.81
N LEU A 82 -10.26 10.41 1.84
CA LEU A 82 -11.00 10.06 0.64
C LEU A 82 -11.50 11.36 -0.01
N ALA A 83 -11.13 11.59 -1.27
CA ALA A 83 -11.33 12.90 -1.91
C ALA A 83 -12.81 13.33 -1.97
N SER A 84 -13.74 12.39 -2.16
CA SER A 84 -15.17 12.68 -2.15
C SER A 84 -15.65 13.22 -0.80
N ASP A 85 -15.38 12.50 0.29
CA ASP A 85 -15.77 12.91 1.65
C ASP A 85 -15.02 14.18 2.11
N PHE A 86 -13.77 14.36 1.65
CA PHE A 86 -13.01 15.59 1.89
C PHE A 86 -13.73 16.84 1.35
N LEU A 87 -14.30 16.75 0.15
CA LEU A 87 -15.07 17.80 -0.50
C LEU A 87 -16.43 17.98 0.20
N ASP A 88 -17.16 16.90 0.46
CA ASP A 88 -18.49 16.93 1.08
C ASP A 88 -18.48 17.66 2.42
N ARG A 89 -17.42 17.45 3.23
CA ARG A 89 -17.27 18.07 4.55
C ARG A 89 -16.69 19.48 4.51
N ASN A 90 -16.36 20.02 3.33
CA ASN A 90 -15.65 21.29 3.17
C ASN A 90 -14.46 21.38 4.13
N THR A 91 -13.58 20.37 4.07
CA THR A 91 -12.53 20.16 5.08
C THR A 91 -11.64 21.41 5.24
N PRO A 92 -11.32 21.85 6.47
CA PRO A 92 -10.45 23.01 6.69
C PRO A 92 -9.01 22.80 6.20
N VAL A 93 -8.58 23.68 5.30
CA VAL A 93 -7.21 23.73 4.74
C VAL A 93 -6.62 25.12 4.96
N PHE A 94 -5.34 25.17 5.31
CA PHE A 94 -4.59 26.37 5.64
C PHE A 94 -3.39 26.56 4.71
N ARG A 95 -2.79 27.76 4.75
CA ARG A 95 -1.66 28.14 3.89
C ARG A 95 -0.37 27.39 4.21
N ASP A 96 -0.25 26.87 5.43
CA ASP A 96 0.89 26.07 5.91
C ASP A 96 0.62 24.57 5.88
N ASP A 97 -0.43 24.13 5.16
CA ASP A 97 -0.63 22.73 4.80
C ASP A 97 0.12 22.39 3.51
N VAL A 98 0.59 21.14 3.43
CA VAL A 98 1.06 20.52 2.19
C VAL A 98 0.09 19.41 1.80
N CYS A 99 -0.57 19.61 0.67
CA CYS A 99 -1.59 18.71 0.15
C CYS A 99 -1.02 17.83 -0.96
N PHE A 100 -0.94 16.52 -0.72
CA PHE A 100 -0.55 15.49 -1.66
C PHE A 100 -1.76 14.95 -2.41
N PHE A 101 -1.68 14.87 -3.73
CA PHE A 101 -2.74 14.33 -4.60
C PHE A 101 -2.23 13.06 -5.27
N LEU A 102 -2.72 11.91 -4.81
CA LEU A 102 -2.30 10.61 -5.33
C LEU A 102 -3.30 10.14 -6.39
N SER A 103 -2.85 10.03 -7.64
CA SER A 103 -3.70 9.56 -8.74
C SER A 103 -2.85 8.93 -9.84
N GLN A 104 -3.07 7.66 -10.13
CA GLN A 104 -2.40 6.99 -11.25
C GLN A 104 -2.65 7.76 -12.56
N SER A 105 -3.91 8.06 -12.86
CA SER A 105 -4.30 8.69 -14.12
C SER A 105 -4.00 10.18 -14.15
N GLY A 106 -4.00 10.83 -12.99
CA GLY A 106 -3.92 12.28 -12.87
C GLY A 106 -5.20 13.02 -13.31
N GLU A 107 -6.30 12.28 -13.51
CA GLU A 107 -7.58 12.79 -14.03
C GLU A 107 -8.79 12.42 -13.15
N THR A 108 -8.57 11.77 -12.00
CA THR A 108 -9.67 11.38 -11.09
C THR A 108 -10.43 12.63 -10.62
N ALA A 109 -11.71 12.72 -10.95
CA ALA A 109 -12.51 13.94 -10.80
C ALA A 109 -12.50 14.51 -9.38
N ASP A 110 -12.84 13.71 -8.37
CA ASP A 110 -12.87 14.17 -6.97
C ASP A 110 -11.48 14.60 -6.48
N THR A 111 -10.43 13.86 -6.85
CA THR A 111 -9.05 14.23 -6.51
C THR A 111 -8.64 15.55 -7.16
N LEU A 112 -9.03 15.79 -8.42
CA LEU A 112 -8.76 17.04 -9.13
C LEU A 112 -9.56 18.22 -8.54
N MET A 113 -10.81 18.00 -8.13
CA MET A 113 -11.59 19.02 -7.43
C MET A 113 -11.00 19.33 -6.05
N GLY A 114 -10.55 18.30 -5.32
CA GLY A 114 -9.81 18.48 -4.06
C GLY A 114 -8.53 19.30 -4.25
N LEU A 115 -7.81 19.10 -5.37
CA LEU A 115 -6.65 19.91 -5.73
C LEU A 115 -7.02 21.39 -5.85
N ARG A 116 -8.00 21.70 -6.70
CA ARG A 116 -8.44 23.09 -6.92
C ARG A 116 -8.94 23.73 -5.63
N TYR A 117 -9.68 22.99 -4.81
CA TYR A 117 -10.15 23.41 -3.49
C TYR A 117 -8.99 23.80 -2.54
N CYS A 118 -7.92 23.01 -2.49
CA CYS A 118 -6.75 23.30 -1.66
C CYS A 118 -5.95 24.50 -2.19
N LYS A 119 -5.85 24.64 -3.52
CA LYS A 119 -5.18 25.79 -4.15
C LYS A 119 -5.88 27.11 -3.83
N GLU A 120 -7.21 27.15 -3.86
CA GLU A 120 -8.00 28.34 -3.47
C GLU A 120 -7.72 28.80 -2.03
N ARG A 121 -7.31 27.87 -1.15
CA ARG A 121 -6.96 28.14 0.26
C ARG A 121 -5.47 28.44 0.46
N GLY A 122 -4.68 28.38 -0.61
CA GLY A 122 -3.27 28.74 -0.62
C GLY A 122 -2.34 27.70 0.01
N ALA A 123 -2.77 26.44 0.11
CA ALA A 123 -1.89 25.34 0.50
C ALA A 123 -0.88 25.03 -0.61
N LEU A 124 0.30 24.50 -0.24
CA LEU A 124 1.27 23.99 -1.20
C LEU A 124 0.80 22.63 -1.70
N THR A 125 0.76 22.44 -3.02
CA THR A 125 0.19 21.24 -3.64
C THR A 125 1.23 20.37 -4.33
N VAL A 126 1.19 19.07 -4.06
CA VAL A 126 2.13 18.06 -4.56
C VAL A 126 1.40 16.95 -5.31
N GLY A 127 1.70 16.76 -6.60
CA GLY A 127 1.10 15.70 -7.40
C GLY A 127 1.94 14.43 -7.42
N ILE A 128 1.39 13.27 -7.03
CA ILE A 128 2.02 11.95 -7.17
C ILE A 128 1.26 11.16 -8.24
N THR A 129 1.78 11.17 -9.46
CA THR A 129 1.03 10.73 -10.65
C THR A 129 1.81 9.78 -11.56
N ASN A 130 1.10 8.98 -12.37
CA ASN A 130 1.73 8.10 -13.36
C ASN A 130 1.53 8.54 -14.82
N THR A 131 0.79 9.63 -15.05
CA THR A 131 0.54 10.18 -16.38
C THR A 131 1.17 11.56 -16.51
N VAL A 132 2.19 11.66 -17.36
CA VAL A 132 2.86 12.92 -17.68
C VAL A 132 1.88 13.87 -18.38
N GLY A 133 1.81 15.12 -17.92
CA GLY A 133 0.96 16.14 -18.52
C GLY A 133 -0.53 16.00 -18.19
N SER A 134 -0.89 15.10 -17.26
CA SER A 134 -2.25 15.03 -16.70
C SER A 134 -2.64 16.32 -15.97
N SER A 135 -3.93 16.56 -15.81
CA SER A 135 -4.50 17.73 -15.13
C SER A 135 -3.91 17.92 -13.73
N ILE A 136 -3.89 16.88 -12.89
CA ILE A 136 -3.28 16.96 -11.55
C ILE A 136 -1.81 17.33 -11.65
N SER A 137 -1.03 16.69 -12.53
CA SER A 137 0.41 16.97 -12.65
C SER A 137 0.75 18.40 -13.10
N ARG A 138 -0.14 19.02 -13.91
CA ARG A 138 0.02 20.38 -14.42
C ARG A 138 -0.46 21.44 -13.43
N GLU A 139 -1.50 21.12 -12.67
CA GLU A 139 -2.14 22.07 -11.77
C GLU A 139 -1.47 22.10 -10.38
N THR A 140 -0.73 21.08 -9.97
CA THR A 140 0.05 21.09 -8.71
C THR A 140 1.30 21.96 -8.80
N ASP A 141 1.74 22.55 -7.69
CA ASP A 141 2.92 23.42 -7.63
C ASP A 141 4.22 22.64 -7.88
N CYS A 142 4.27 21.40 -7.40
CA CYS A 142 5.35 20.46 -7.67
C CYS A 142 4.81 19.03 -7.71
N GLY A 143 5.66 18.06 -8.06
CA GLY A 143 5.19 16.67 -8.12
C GLY A 143 6.26 15.64 -8.41
N VAL A 144 5.85 14.38 -8.31
CA VAL A 144 6.67 13.21 -8.60
C VAL A 144 5.89 12.33 -9.57
N HIS A 145 6.46 12.12 -10.75
CA HIS A 145 6.00 11.08 -11.65
C HIS A 145 6.47 9.72 -11.13
N ILE A 146 5.57 8.81 -10.74
CA ILE A 146 5.97 7.54 -10.11
C ILE A 146 6.77 6.63 -11.06
N ASN A 147 6.64 6.79 -12.38
CA ASN A 147 7.40 6.07 -13.40
C ASN A 147 7.24 4.54 -13.34
N ALA A 148 6.01 4.08 -13.09
CA ALA A 148 5.66 2.66 -13.11
C ALA A 148 5.48 2.10 -14.55
N GLY A 149 5.53 2.98 -15.56
CA GLY A 149 5.07 2.71 -16.91
C GLY A 149 3.54 2.70 -17.01
N PRO A 150 2.96 2.65 -18.23
CA PRO A 150 1.51 2.61 -18.41
C PRO A 150 0.89 1.42 -17.67
N GLU A 151 -0.23 1.65 -16.99
CA GLU A 151 -1.07 0.62 -16.37
C GLU A 151 -2.38 0.57 -17.16
N ILE A 152 -2.66 -0.59 -17.74
CA ILE A 152 -3.77 -0.86 -18.65
C ILE A 152 -4.84 -1.70 -17.95
N GLY A 153 -4.45 -2.53 -16.96
CA GLY A 153 -5.39 -3.26 -16.13
C GLY A 153 -6.36 -2.31 -15.41
N VAL A 154 -7.62 -2.72 -15.28
CA VAL A 154 -8.65 -1.93 -14.59
C VAL A 154 -8.29 -1.76 -13.11
N ALA A 155 -7.85 -2.85 -12.48
CA ALA A 155 -7.42 -2.86 -11.10
C ALA A 155 -5.96 -2.43 -10.98
N SER A 156 -5.71 -1.31 -10.28
CA SER A 156 -4.36 -0.83 -9.97
C SER A 156 -3.53 -1.88 -9.23
N THR A 157 -2.29 -2.10 -9.66
CA THR A 157 -1.33 -3.05 -9.08
C THR A 157 0.03 -2.39 -8.87
N LYS A 158 0.84 -2.26 -9.92
CA LYS A 158 2.15 -1.61 -9.89
C LYS A 158 2.09 -0.12 -9.58
N ALA A 159 0.98 0.55 -9.90
CA ALA A 159 0.78 1.94 -9.50
C ALA A 159 0.71 2.10 -7.97
N TYR A 160 0.06 1.17 -7.25
CA TYR A 160 0.00 1.17 -5.78
C TYR A 160 1.39 1.06 -5.17
N THR A 161 2.17 0.06 -5.57
CA THR A 161 3.53 -0.16 -5.02
C THR A 161 4.50 0.95 -5.41
N SER A 162 4.35 1.54 -6.59
CA SER A 162 5.17 2.68 -7.02
C SER A 162 4.77 3.98 -6.30
N GLN A 163 3.48 4.20 -6.00
CA GLN A 163 3.01 5.30 -5.15
C GLN A 163 3.55 5.15 -3.71
N PHE A 164 3.49 3.94 -3.16
CA PHE A 164 4.07 3.62 -1.85
C PHE A 164 5.54 4.03 -1.79
N ILE A 165 6.36 3.56 -2.73
CA ILE A 165 7.81 3.86 -2.73
C ILE A 165 8.07 5.35 -2.95
N SER A 166 7.29 6.01 -3.79
CA SER A 166 7.42 7.46 -4.00
C SER A 166 7.21 8.27 -2.71
N LEU A 167 6.22 7.88 -1.90
CA LEU A 167 5.94 8.50 -0.60
C LEU A 167 7.02 8.17 0.44
N VAL A 168 7.58 6.95 0.43
CA VAL A 168 8.74 6.60 1.27
C VAL A 168 9.98 7.41 0.90
N MET A 169 10.27 7.57 -0.40
CA MET A 169 11.39 8.41 -0.86
C MET A 169 11.22 9.87 -0.42
N PHE A 170 9.99 10.39 -0.48
CA PHE A 170 9.69 11.72 0.05
C PHE A 170 9.98 11.80 1.56
N ALA A 171 9.53 10.83 2.35
CA ALA A 171 9.79 10.76 3.78
C ALA A 171 11.31 10.72 4.11
N LEU A 172 12.09 10.00 3.30
CA LEU A 172 13.56 9.92 3.42
C LEU A 172 14.28 11.24 3.09
N MET A 173 13.71 12.08 2.22
CA MET A 173 14.19 13.44 1.97
C MET A 173 13.85 14.37 3.13
N MET A 174 12.68 14.23 3.75
CA MET A 174 12.24 15.12 4.83
C MET A 174 13.06 15.00 6.12
N CYS A 175 13.75 13.88 6.35
CA CYS A 175 14.57 13.63 7.54
C CYS A 175 16.09 13.64 7.26
N ASP A 176 16.54 14.09 6.09
CA ASP A 176 17.92 13.93 5.67
C ASP A 176 18.96 14.67 6.53
N ASP A 177 18.59 15.82 7.09
CA ASP A 177 19.43 16.64 7.98
C ASP A 177 19.36 16.19 9.46
N ARG A 178 18.56 15.17 9.78
CA ARG A 178 18.40 14.67 11.17
C ARG A 178 19.44 13.60 11.49
N ILE A 179 20.41 13.93 12.35
CA ILE A 179 21.48 13.00 12.79
C ILE A 179 20.88 11.73 13.43
N SER A 180 19.88 11.89 14.29
CA SER A 180 19.23 10.77 15.00
C SER A 180 18.52 9.78 14.08
N MET A 181 18.14 10.19 12.86
CA MET A 181 17.39 9.36 11.91
C MET A 181 18.29 8.66 10.88
N GLN A 182 19.60 8.91 10.85
CA GLN A 182 20.47 8.41 9.78
C GLN A 182 20.51 6.88 9.70
N GLU A 183 20.54 6.18 10.84
CA GLU A 183 20.54 4.71 10.83
C GLU A 183 19.20 4.14 10.35
N ARG A 184 18.08 4.75 10.74
CA ARG A 184 16.75 4.40 10.25
C ARG A 184 16.62 4.65 8.74
N ARG A 185 17.14 5.77 8.24
CA ARG A 185 17.20 6.05 6.79
C ARG A 185 18.00 4.98 6.04
N LYS A 186 19.21 4.64 6.52
CA LYS A 186 20.04 3.60 5.91
C LYS A 186 19.38 2.23 5.94
N GLU A 187 18.68 1.89 7.02
CA GLU A 187 17.91 0.64 7.11
C GLU A 187 16.83 0.59 6.03
N ILE A 188 16.01 1.63 5.91
CA ILE A 188 14.94 1.71 4.90
C ILE A 188 15.53 1.65 3.49
N MET A 189 16.62 2.37 3.22
CA MET A 189 17.28 2.37 1.91
C MET A 189 17.92 1.03 1.57
N ARG A 190 18.48 0.30 2.55
CA ARG A 190 18.92 -1.09 2.35
C ARG A 190 17.72 -1.99 2.03
N GLY A 191 16.59 -1.79 2.69
CA GLY A 191 15.33 -2.44 2.37
C GLY A 191 14.89 -2.18 0.92
N LEU A 192 14.88 -0.92 0.49
CA LEU A 192 14.57 -0.52 -0.90
C LEU A 192 15.52 -1.17 -1.91
N LYS A 193 16.81 -1.29 -1.59
CA LYS A 193 17.81 -1.94 -2.46
C LYS A 193 17.48 -3.41 -2.70
N GLY A 194 17.09 -4.14 -1.65
CA GLY A 194 16.75 -5.57 -1.73
C GLY A 194 15.32 -5.84 -2.24
N LEU A 195 14.43 -4.84 -2.17
CA LEU A 195 13.00 -4.99 -2.44
C LEU A 195 12.66 -5.65 -3.78
N PRO A 196 13.31 -5.33 -4.92
CA PRO A 196 12.99 -5.97 -6.20
C PRO A 196 13.17 -7.51 -6.18
N ASP A 197 14.22 -7.99 -5.52
CA ASP A 197 14.48 -9.43 -5.45
C ASP A 197 13.56 -10.12 -4.43
N LEU A 198 13.19 -9.43 -3.35
CA LEU A 198 12.17 -9.91 -2.41
C LEU A 198 10.80 -10.01 -3.09
N ILE A 199 10.45 -9.08 -3.98
CA ILE A 199 9.22 -9.17 -4.79
C ILE A 199 9.27 -10.40 -5.70
N LYS A 200 10.40 -10.70 -6.35
CA LYS A 200 10.56 -11.93 -7.15
C LYS A 200 10.38 -13.19 -6.31
N GLU A 201 10.94 -13.22 -5.09
CA GLU A 201 10.73 -14.32 -4.15
C GLU A 201 9.23 -14.48 -3.84
N VAL A 202 8.49 -13.39 -3.64
CA VAL A 202 7.04 -13.45 -3.44
C VAL A 202 6.30 -13.95 -4.68
N LEU A 203 6.63 -13.46 -5.87
CA LEU A 203 6.03 -13.91 -7.13
C LEU A 203 6.31 -15.39 -7.42
N SER A 204 7.41 -15.95 -6.93
CA SER A 204 7.70 -17.39 -7.06
C SER A 204 6.72 -18.29 -6.30
N MET A 205 5.91 -17.73 -5.39
CA MET A 205 4.84 -18.43 -4.66
C MET A 205 3.51 -18.51 -5.41
N ASP A 206 3.47 -18.15 -6.71
CA ASP A 206 2.24 -18.12 -7.52
C ASP A 206 1.43 -19.43 -7.44
N ASP A 207 2.09 -20.58 -7.57
CA ASP A 207 1.46 -21.90 -7.49
C ASP A 207 0.82 -22.18 -6.12
N GLU A 208 1.43 -21.71 -5.04
CA GLU A 208 0.88 -21.85 -3.68
C GLU A 208 -0.38 -21.01 -3.52
N ILE A 209 -0.37 -19.80 -4.08
CA ILE A 209 -1.51 -18.89 -4.06
C ILE A 209 -2.65 -19.40 -4.96
N GLN A 210 -2.33 -20.02 -6.09
CA GLN A 210 -3.33 -20.66 -6.97
C GLN A 210 -4.03 -21.83 -6.26
N LYS A 211 -3.29 -22.64 -5.49
CA LYS A 211 -3.89 -23.71 -4.67
C LYS A 211 -4.86 -23.13 -3.65
N LEU A 212 -4.48 -22.04 -2.98
CA LEU A 212 -5.37 -21.34 -2.06
C LEU A 212 -6.62 -20.79 -2.77
N ALA A 213 -6.48 -20.22 -3.96
CA ALA A 213 -7.62 -19.74 -4.74
C ALA A 213 -8.63 -20.87 -5.05
N THR A 214 -8.13 -22.09 -5.30
CA THR A 214 -8.96 -23.29 -5.51
C THR A 214 -9.78 -23.68 -4.27
N GLU A 215 -9.31 -23.36 -3.06
CA GLU A 215 -10.09 -23.56 -1.84
C GLU A 215 -11.16 -22.48 -1.63
N LEU A 216 -10.93 -21.27 -2.16
CA LEU A 216 -11.72 -20.07 -1.87
C LEU A 216 -12.71 -19.70 -2.99
N TYR A 217 -12.56 -20.19 -4.22
CA TYR A 217 -13.34 -19.69 -5.36
C TYR A 217 -14.86 -19.91 -5.24
N HIS A 218 -15.31 -20.92 -4.50
CA HIS A 218 -16.73 -21.15 -4.21
C HIS A 218 -17.29 -20.29 -3.07
N GLN A 219 -16.43 -19.61 -2.30
CA GLN A 219 -16.86 -18.85 -1.14
C GLN A 219 -17.53 -17.54 -1.54
N LYS A 220 -18.52 -17.11 -0.74
CA LYS A 220 -19.22 -15.85 -0.98
C LYS A 220 -18.51 -14.65 -0.36
N SER A 221 -17.82 -14.87 0.74
CA SER A 221 -17.17 -13.84 1.51
C SER A 221 -15.79 -14.25 2.00
N VAL A 222 -14.93 -13.26 2.24
CA VAL A 222 -13.64 -13.44 2.92
C VAL A 222 -13.32 -12.21 3.75
N LEU A 223 -12.92 -12.41 5.00
CA LEU A 223 -12.44 -11.34 5.89
C LEU A 223 -10.92 -11.29 5.84
N ILE A 224 -10.35 -10.10 5.66
CA ILE A 224 -8.90 -9.89 5.66
C ILE A 224 -8.53 -9.02 6.86
N MET A 225 -7.67 -9.53 7.74
CA MET A 225 -7.39 -8.91 9.03
C MET A 225 -5.91 -8.56 9.19
N GLY A 226 -5.64 -7.35 9.68
CA GLY A 226 -4.30 -6.83 9.91
C GLY A 226 -4.32 -5.52 10.67
N ARG A 227 -3.16 -5.00 11.05
CA ARG A 227 -3.02 -3.75 11.81
C ARG A 227 -1.66 -3.10 11.52
N GLY A 228 -1.47 -1.87 12.02
CA GLY A 228 -0.23 -1.12 11.79
C GLY A 228 0.01 -0.93 10.30
N TYR A 229 1.24 -1.19 9.85
CA TYR A 229 1.62 -1.13 8.43
C TYR A 229 0.77 -2.00 7.50
N HIS A 230 0.13 -3.04 8.04
CA HIS A 230 -0.68 -3.98 7.25
C HIS A 230 -2.17 -3.65 7.23
N TYR A 231 -2.61 -2.56 7.86
CA TYR A 231 -4.02 -2.17 7.73
C TYR A 231 -4.38 -1.83 6.29
N ALA A 232 -3.54 -1.05 5.60
CA ALA A 232 -3.70 -0.74 4.19
C ALA A 232 -3.67 -2.00 3.32
N THR A 233 -2.80 -2.97 3.64
CA THR A 233 -2.74 -4.26 2.93
C THR A 233 -4.07 -4.99 2.97
N CYS A 234 -4.78 -4.99 4.11
CA CYS A 234 -6.10 -5.62 4.24
C CYS A 234 -7.16 -4.89 3.41
N LEU A 235 -7.18 -3.56 3.48
CA LEU A 235 -8.12 -2.74 2.70
C LEU A 235 -7.90 -2.93 1.19
N GLU A 236 -6.65 -2.92 0.74
CA GLU A 236 -6.30 -3.07 -0.66
C GLU A 236 -6.60 -4.48 -1.17
N GLY A 237 -6.20 -5.52 -0.45
CA GLY A 237 -6.54 -6.90 -0.84
C GLY A 237 -8.05 -7.13 -0.89
N ALA A 238 -8.80 -6.55 0.06
CA ALA A 238 -10.25 -6.64 0.06
C ALA A 238 -10.91 -5.83 -1.06
N LEU A 239 -10.27 -4.75 -1.52
CA LEU A 239 -10.71 -4.02 -2.70
C LEU A 239 -10.43 -4.82 -3.99
N LYS A 240 -9.22 -5.36 -4.16
CA LYS A 240 -8.86 -6.19 -5.33
C LYS A 240 -9.77 -7.40 -5.47
N ILE A 241 -9.96 -8.18 -4.41
CA ILE A 241 -10.85 -9.34 -4.46
C ILE A 241 -12.28 -8.91 -4.81
N LYS A 242 -12.78 -7.79 -4.27
CA LYS A 242 -14.11 -7.29 -4.58
C LYS A 242 -14.26 -6.87 -6.04
N GLU A 243 -13.29 -6.11 -6.54
CA GLU A 243 -13.30 -5.48 -7.86
C GLU A 243 -13.26 -6.51 -9.00
N ILE A 244 -12.41 -7.54 -8.89
CA ILE A 244 -12.18 -8.47 -10.01
C ILE A 244 -12.78 -9.86 -9.81
N THR A 245 -13.11 -10.25 -8.57
CA THR A 245 -13.70 -11.58 -8.30
C THR A 245 -15.19 -11.50 -7.96
N TYR A 246 -15.72 -10.32 -7.66
CA TYR A 246 -17.09 -10.09 -7.19
C TYR A 246 -17.45 -10.86 -5.90
N MET A 247 -16.46 -11.40 -5.19
CA MET A 247 -16.62 -11.94 -3.84
C MET A 247 -16.79 -10.78 -2.86
N HIS A 248 -17.63 -10.96 -1.84
CA HIS A 248 -17.72 -9.98 -0.76
C HIS A 248 -16.50 -10.09 0.16
N SER A 249 -15.45 -9.34 -0.16
CA SER A 249 -14.25 -9.21 0.66
C SER A 249 -14.23 -7.93 1.47
N GLU A 250 -13.87 -8.05 2.75
CA GLU A 250 -13.83 -6.92 3.69
C GLU A 250 -12.51 -6.89 4.47
N GLY A 251 -11.88 -5.72 4.52
CA GLY A 251 -10.65 -5.48 5.28
C GLY A 251 -10.99 -4.97 6.67
N ILE A 252 -10.59 -5.70 7.71
CA ILE A 252 -10.90 -5.40 9.12
C ILE A 252 -9.62 -5.08 9.87
N LEU A 253 -9.62 -3.95 10.60
CA LEU A 253 -8.55 -3.62 11.53
C LEU A 253 -8.55 -4.64 12.68
N ALA A 254 -7.48 -5.40 12.85
CA ALA A 254 -7.42 -6.52 13.80
C ALA A 254 -7.62 -6.08 15.28
N GLY A 255 -7.34 -4.82 15.60
CA GLY A 255 -7.64 -4.23 16.91
C GLY A 255 -9.14 -4.11 17.20
N GLU A 256 -9.97 -3.99 16.17
CA GLU A 256 -11.41 -3.77 16.26
C GLU A 256 -12.23 -5.06 16.39
N LEU A 257 -11.60 -6.24 16.27
CA LEU A 257 -12.32 -7.52 16.26
C LEU A 257 -13.26 -7.69 17.45
N LYS A 258 -12.80 -7.37 18.67
CA LYS A 258 -13.60 -7.50 19.90
C LYS A 258 -14.77 -6.51 19.98
N HIS A 259 -14.81 -5.50 19.13
CA HIS A 259 -15.80 -4.43 19.14
C HIS A 259 -16.97 -4.70 18.19
N GLY A 260 -17.12 -5.94 17.72
CA GLY A 260 -18.26 -6.38 16.91
C GLY A 260 -17.89 -7.40 15.82
N PRO A 261 -16.92 -7.10 14.94
CA PRO A 261 -16.62 -7.94 13.76
C PRO A 261 -16.25 -9.39 14.05
N LEU A 262 -15.71 -9.71 15.24
CA LEU A 262 -15.41 -11.09 15.63
C LEU A 262 -16.67 -11.99 15.67
N ALA A 263 -17.88 -11.42 15.77
CA ALA A 263 -19.12 -12.17 15.72
C ALA A 263 -19.39 -12.85 14.35
N LEU A 264 -18.73 -12.38 13.28
CA LEU A 264 -18.81 -12.99 11.95
C LEU A 264 -17.94 -14.24 11.81
N VAL A 265 -17.02 -14.48 12.76
CA VAL A 265 -16.07 -15.58 12.69
C VAL A 265 -16.71 -16.87 13.20
N ASP A 266 -16.73 -17.87 12.33
CA ASP A 266 -17.02 -19.26 12.65
C ASP A 266 -16.15 -20.20 11.80
N LYS A 267 -16.48 -21.50 11.81
CA LYS A 267 -15.76 -22.52 11.03
C LYS A 267 -15.96 -22.43 9.51
N LEU A 268 -16.96 -21.67 9.04
CA LEU A 268 -17.35 -21.54 7.64
C LEU A 268 -16.80 -20.25 7.01
N MET A 269 -16.74 -19.16 7.78
CA MET A 269 -16.24 -17.86 7.31
C MET A 269 -14.75 -17.94 6.95
N PRO A 270 -14.38 -17.72 5.68
CA PRO A 270 -12.98 -17.62 5.29
C PRO A 270 -12.33 -16.37 5.88
N VAL A 271 -11.15 -16.55 6.47
CA VAL A 271 -10.36 -15.47 7.07
C VAL A 271 -8.93 -15.54 6.54
N ILE A 272 -8.38 -14.40 6.14
CA ILE A 272 -6.97 -14.21 5.85
C ILE A 272 -6.42 -13.23 6.90
N MET A 273 -5.35 -13.61 7.60
CA MET A 273 -4.70 -12.76 8.59
C MET A 273 -3.28 -12.41 8.17
N ILE A 274 -2.85 -11.18 8.41
CA ILE A 274 -1.49 -10.72 8.14
C ILE A 274 -0.75 -10.55 9.48
N ILE A 275 0.30 -11.34 9.67
CA ILE A 275 1.10 -11.36 10.91
C ILE A 275 2.58 -11.26 10.52
N MET A 276 3.13 -10.05 10.58
CA MET A 276 4.53 -9.78 10.27
C MET A 276 5.36 -9.50 11.52
N ARG A 277 6.68 -9.64 11.38
CA ARG A 277 7.66 -9.39 12.45
C ARG A 277 7.95 -7.90 12.60
N ASP A 278 6.97 -7.17 13.11
CA ASP A 278 7.11 -5.78 13.52
C ASP A 278 6.74 -5.59 15.01
N HIS A 279 6.73 -4.34 15.47
CA HIS A 279 6.37 -3.97 16.84
C HIS A 279 4.92 -4.35 17.24
N THR A 280 4.07 -4.78 16.30
CA THR A 280 2.70 -5.23 16.53
C THR A 280 2.54 -6.76 16.56
N TYR A 281 3.61 -7.53 16.32
CA TYR A 281 3.59 -9.01 16.25
C TYR A 281 2.77 -9.67 17.37
N ALA A 282 3.08 -9.37 18.63
CA ALA A 282 2.35 -9.96 19.78
C ALA A 282 0.85 -9.61 19.79
N LYS A 283 0.49 -8.41 19.32
CA LYS A 283 -0.92 -7.98 19.20
C LYS A 283 -1.62 -8.70 18.05
N CYS A 284 -0.92 -9.00 16.96
CA CYS A 284 -1.43 -9.81 15.86
C CYS A 284 -1.63 -11.27 16.27
N GLN A 285 -0.69 -11.85 17.02
CA GLN A 285 -0.85 -13.19 17.61
C GLN A 285 -2.09 -13.26 18.51
N ASN A 286 -2.30 -12.24 19.35
CA ASN A 286 -3.50 -12.17 20.18
C ASN A 286 -4.80 -12.12 19.34
N ALA A 287 -4.81 -11.46 18.18
CA ALA A 287 -5.95 -11.46 17.27
C ALA A 287 -6.15 -12.84 16.64
N LEU A 288 -5.07 -13.53 16.24
CA LEU A 288 -5.13 -14.88 15.70
C LEU A 288 -5.76 -15.86 16.71
N GLN A 289 -5.34 -15.81 17.97
CA GLN A 289 -5.91 -16.64 19.03
C GLN A 289 -7.41 -16.38 19.22
N GLN A 290 -7.88 -15.14 19.07
CA GLN A 290 -9.31 -14.81 19.16
C GLN A 290 -10.12 -15.42 18.02
N VAL A 291 -9.59 -15.41 16.80
CA VAL A 291 -10.22 -16.03 15.62
C VAL A 291 -10.27 -17.55 15.79
N ILE A 292 -9.18 -18.18 16.22
CA ILE A 292 -9.10 -19.63 16.46
C ILE A 292 -10.06 -20.05 17.58
N ALA A 293 -10.18 -19.27 18.65
CA ALA A 293 -11.12 -19.52 19.74
C ALA A 293 -12.60 -19.52 19.29
N ARG A 294 -12.91 -18.88 18.16
CA ARG A 294 -14.22 -18.90 17.49
C ARG A 294 -14.32 -19.96 16.38
N GLN A 295 -13.43 -20.94 16.39
CA GLN A 295 -13.34 -22.02 15.39
C GLN A 295 -12.95 -21.54 13.98
N GLY A 296 -12.55 -20.28 13.82
CA GLY A 296 -12.00 -19.77 12.57
C GLY A 296 -10.72 -20.52 12.18
N ARG A 297 -10.56 -20.77 10.88
CA ARG A 297 -9.40 -21.50 10.33
C ARG A 297 -8.66 -20.61 9.34
N PRO A 298 -8.00 -19.53 9.82
CA PRO A 298 -7.46 -18.53 8.93
C PRO A 298 -6.33 -19.08 8.06
N VAL A 299 -6.15 -18.48 6.90
CA VAL A 299 -4.88 -18.47 6.18
C VAL A 299 -4.05 -17.34 6.75
N VAL A 300 -2.77 -17.57 7.02
CA VAL A 300 -1.91 -16.54 7.60
C VAL A 300 -0.82 -16.15 6.61
N ILE A 301 -0.79 -14.89 6.19
CA ILE A 301 0.38 -14.32 5.51
C ILE A 301 1.35 -13.92 6.61
N CYS A 302 2.52 -14.55 6.66
CA CYS A 302 3.51 -14.33 7.71
C CYS A 302 4.94 -14.29 7.17
N ASP A 303 5.85 -13.88 8.04
CA ASP A 303 7.28 -13.93 7.77
C ASP A 303 7.78 -15.37 7.58
N LYS A 304 8.67 -15.60 6.61
CA LYS A 304 9.20 -16.94 6.31
C LYS A 304 10.00 -17.56 7.46
N GLU A 305 10.53 -16.75 8.37
CA GLU A 305 11.28 -17.21 9.54
C GLU A 305 10.40 -17.36 10.80
N ASP A 306 9.09 -17.11 10.69
CA ASP A 306 8.13 -17.26 11.79
C ASP A 306 7.71 -18.72 12.02
N ILE A 307 8.64 -19.49 12.58
CA ILE A 307 8.47 -20.92 12.88
C ILE A 307 7.24 -21.18 13.76
N GLU A 308 6.93 -20.29 14.70
CA GLU A 308 5.80 -20.45 15.62
C GLU A 308 4.46 -20.39 14.87
N THR A 309 4.25 -19.34 14.08
CA THR A 309 3.04 -19.21 13.26
C THR A 309 2.93 -20.33 12.24
N ILE A 310 4.04 -20.67 11.57
CA ILE A 310 4.06 -21.71 10.54
C ILE A 310 3.70 -23.08 11.10
N LYS A 311 4.19 -23.43 12.31
CA LYS A 311 3.91 -24.72 12.94
C LYS A 311 2.47 -24.84 13.42
N ASN A 312 1.88 -23.75 13.92
CA ASN A 312 0.57 -23.76 14.56
C ASN A 312 -0.60 -23.51 13.59
N ASN A 313 -0.33 -23.14 12.33
CA ASN A 313 -1.37 -22.85 11.34
C ASN A 313 -1.23 -23.76 10.12
N LYS A 314 -2.34 -24.37 9.70
CA LYS A 314 -2.36 -25.32 8.57
C LYS A 314 -1.97 -24.67 7.24
N ARG A 315 -2.33 -23.40 7.03
CA ARG A 315 -2.16 -22.68 5.75
C ARG A 315 -1.45 -21.37 6.02
N THR A 316 -0.24 -21.24 5.49
CA THR A 316 0.58 -20.03 5.63
C THR A 316 1.18 -19.63 4.30
N ILE A 317 1.13 -18.34 3.97
CA ILE A 317 1.87 -17.74 2.85
C ILE A 317 3.10 -17.06 3.45
N LYS A 318 4.28 -17.54 3.09
CA LYS A 318 5.55 -17.22 3.78
C LYS A 318 6.33 -16.19 2.98
N VAL A 319 6.02 -14.91 3.20
CA VAL A 319 6.73 -13.82 2.53
C VAL A 319 8.10 -13.59 3.18
N PRO A 320 9.12 -13.13 2.44
CA PRO A 320 10.40 -12.81 3.04
C PRO A 320 10.33 -11.55 3.92
N HIS A 321 11.27 -11.48 4.87
CA HIS A 321 11.42 -10.33 5.74
C HIS A 321 11.98 -9.11 5.00
N SER A 322 11.44 -7.94 5.30
CA SER A 322 11.97 -6.62 4.94
C SER A 322 11.83 -5.66 6.12
N VAL A 323 12.27 -4.42 5.96
CA VAL A 323 12.03 -3.38 6.97
C VAL A 323 10.52 -3.17 7.15
N ASP A 324 10.11 -2.95 8.39
CA ASP A 324 8.70 -2.88 8.80
C ASP A 324 7.83 -1.97 7.89
N CYS A 325 8.30 -0.76 7.59
CA CYS A 325 7.58 0.20 6.76
C CYS A 325 7.54 -0.13 5.27
N LEU A 326 8.30 -1.13 4.79
CA LEU A 326 8.25 -1.62 3.40
C LEU A 326 7.54 -2.99 3.29
N GLN A 327 7.35 -3.70 4.41
CA GLN A 327 6.72 -5.04 4.43
C GLN A 327 5.31 -5.04 3.84
N GLY A 328 4.62 -3.89 3.87
CA GLY A 328 3.32 -3.67 3.22
C GLY A 328 3.33 -3.99 1.72
N ILE A 329 4.45 -3.73 1.02
CA ILE A 329 4.63 -4.03 -0.41
C ILE A 329 4.67 -5.54 -0.65
N LEU A 330 5.40 -6.29 0.18
CA LEU A 330 5.53 -7.74 0.04
C LEU A 330 4.25 -8.48 0.42
N SER A 331 3.55 -7.99 1.45
CA SER A 331 2.33 -8.62 1.96
C SER A 331 1.08 -8.38 1.10
N VAL A 332 1.07 -7.36 0.22
CA VAL A 332 -0.07 -7.11 -0.69
C VAL A 332 -0.03 -7.97 -1.93
N ILE A 333 1.15 -8.32 -2.44
CA ILE A 333 1.30 -9.06 -3.70
C ILE A 333 0.60 -10.44 -3.65
N PRO A 334 0.66 -11.22 -2.56
CA PRO A 334 -0.11 -12.45 -2.47
C PRO A 334 -1.62 -12.24 -2.62
N LEU A 335 -2.15 -11.09 -2.18
CA LEU A 335 -3.57 -10.75 -2.32
C LEU A 335 -3.92 -10.31 -3.74
N GLN A 336 -2.99 -9.65 -4.45
CA GLN A 336 -3.14 -9.34 -5.88
C GLN A 336 -3.21 -10.63 -6.71
N LEU A 337 -2.27 -11.56 -6.48
CA LEU A 337 -2.25 -12.88 -7.13
C LEU A 337 -3.48 -13.71 -6.75
N LEU A 338 -3.90 -13.69 -5.48
CA LEU A 338 -5.09 -14.40 -5.04
C LEU A 338 -6.34 -13.88 -5.75
N ALA A 339 -6.50 -12.55 -5.86
CA ALA A 339 -7.60 -11.96 -6.59
C ALA A 339 -7.58 -12.38 -8.07
N PHE A 340 -6.42 -12.33 -8.73
CA PHE A 340 -6.24 -12.77 -10.11
C PHE A 340 -6.67 -14.24 -10.30
N HIS A 341 -6.12 -15.17 -9.51
CA HIS A 341 -6.45 -16.60 -9.63
C HIS A 341 -7.92 -16.90 -9.31
N LEU A 342 -8.51 -16.22 -8.34
CA LEU A 342 -9.95 -16.34 -8.03
C LEU A 342 -10.83 -15.91 -9.20
N ALA A 343 -10.49 -14.81 -9.87
CA ALA A 343 -11.23 -14.32 -11.02
C ALA A 343 -11.12 -15.27 -12.22
N VAL A 344 -9.92 -15.79 -12.49
CA VAL A 344 -9.69 -16.82 -13.53
C VAL A 344 -10.50 -18.08 -13.25
N LEU A 345 -10.47 -18.60 -12.01
CA LEU A 345 -11.25 -19.78 -11.61
C LEU A 345 -12.77 -19.56 -11.70
N ARG A 346 -13.23 -18.31 -11.59
CA ARG A 346 -14.64 -17.92 -11.77
C ARG A 346 -15.01 -17.63 -13.22
N GLY A 347 -14.06 -17.66 -14.15
CA GLY A 347 -14.28 -17.38 -15.56
C GLY A 347 -14.53 -15.90 -15.87
N TYR A 348 -14.00 -14.99 -15.04
CA TYR A 348 -14.06 -13.55 -15.29
C TYR A 348 -12.83 -13.05 -16.05
N ASP A 349 -13.00 -11.93 -16.76
CA ASP A 349 -11.93 -11.25 -17.51
C ASP A 349 -11.19 -10.26 -16.59
N VAL A 350 -9.86 -10.27 -16.62
CA VAL A 350 -8.96 -9.61 -15.64
C VAL A 350 -7.88 -8.72 -16.23
#